data_AF-A0A0C3Q1D8-F1
#
_entry.id   AF-A0A0C3Q1D8-F1
#
_cell.length_a   1.000
_cell.length_b   1.000
_cell.length_c   1.000
_cell.angle_alpha   90.00
_cell.angle_beta   90.00
_cell.angle_gamma   90.00
#
_symmetry.space_group_name_H-M   'P 1'
#
loop_
_entity.id
_entity.type
_entity.pdbx_description
1 polymer ?
#
loop_
_entity_poly.entity_id
_entity_poly.type
_entity_poly.pdbx_seq_one_letter_code
_entity_poly.pdbx_strand_id
1 'polypeptide(L)'
;MVDPAFRRKARVADVLDRAFDALIRAGAGTDGDVVIRVIAIAFCAFVSEEERDIANLSNRDDFLDLIRWPLSLDRGMDPFMFLEDDFSADDAKRAGVGKMERRLLKSLQRALESEEIEGRSETVLARQLSSLVIKSLPTKRIDLDILEETLKALITELSLIAPRIEAYAKSLPLLPPSPRSAPDIRHIENCLKIIEHCLSGRWADEARNAVDERSNQLAPGFVALIVFCELVLCDSESDSADALRCFNTVFQLLITFCDTPMWSSTTLKSPWALSAILRIAVSPLSLVSVKPPDHLSSNPPSSETGIETDPKPSDANEELNVDALRVDIMCYALALLTNLLQHESTASESVGQSEISTTCSRARTCIKSCRCLNRTNALASLVSIYEQQSSAAADENNAQAHFLRGHLAFMLGFLAQHDLNRAKILSALSGGSDSGKLDCLIEVIKDFMGLHNRVTAKMEMLMQRAKEAEDDEPSDDQEDDKAGEANGVHVDSVALATSLHSGQRDHEAVNAVLESMVQIRRKMTD
;
A
#
# COMPACT_ATOMS: atom_id res chain seq x y z
N MET A 1 18.29 -10.48 20.60
CA MET A 1 17.43 -10.93 19.50
C MET A 1 17.62 -10.12 18.22
N VAL A 2 18.36 -9.00 18.24
CA VAL A 2 18.54 -8.18 17.03
C VAL A 2 19.61 -8.73 16.08
N ASP A 3 20.58 -9.50 16.58
CA ASP A 3 21.52 -10.25 15.73
C ASP A 3 20.82 -11.43 15.01
N PRO A 4 20.75 -11.44 13.65
CA PRO A 4 20.15 -12.53 12.88
C PRO A 4 20.82 -13.89 13.11
N ALA A 5 22.12 -13.93 13.40
CA ALA A 5 22.84 -15.16 13.71
C ALA A 5 22.43 -15.71 15.08
N PHE A 6 22.25 -14.82 16.06
CA PHE A 6 21.70 -15.19 17.37
C PHE A 6 20.26 -15.70 17.24
N ARG A 7 19.39 -15.03 16.48
CA ARG A 7 18.00 -15.48 16.26
C ARG A 7 17.93 -16.88 15.66
N ARG A 8 18.72 -17.14 14.62
CA ARG A 8 18.80 -18.46 13.98
C ARG A 8 19.24 -19.54 14.98
N LYS A 9 20.25 -19.26 15.81
CA LYS A 9 20.70 -20.18 16.87
C LYS A 9 19.65 -20.40 17.96
N ALA A 10 18.99 -19.35 18.40
CA ALA A 10 17.93 -19.41 19.41
C ALA A 10 16.74 -20.27 18.94
N ARG A 11 16.41 -20.18 17.64
CA ARG A 11 15.37 -21.01 17.01
C ARG A 11 15.72 -22.49 17.00
N VAL A 12 16.91 -22.84 16.52
CA VAL A 12 17.37 -24.24 16.45
C VAL A 12 17.42 -24.88 17.85
N ALA A 13 17.67 -24.08 18.88
CA ALA A 13 17.75 -24.55 20.26
C ALA A 13 16.41 -24.53 21.03
N ASP A 14 15.28 -24.32 20.35
CA ASP A 14 13.94 -24.23 20.95
C ASP A 14 13.90 -23.29 22.17
N VAL A 15 14.58 -22.15 22.04
CA VAL A 15 14.67 -21.14 23.10
C VAL A 15 13.44 -20.25 23.10
N LEU A 16 12.74 -20.15 21.97
CA LEU A 16 11.60 -19.24 21.77
C LEU A 16 10.42 -19.61 22.66
N ASP A 17 9.95 -20.86 22.57
CA ASP A 17 8.81 -21.34 23.36
C ASP A 17 9.13 -21.29 24.87
N ARG A 18 10.36 -21.65 25.27
CA ARG A 18 10.81 -21.57 26.67
C ARG A 18 10.91 -20.14 27.19
N ALA A 19 11.39 -19.21 26.37
CA ALA A 19 11.47 -17.79 26.73
C ALA A 19 10.07 -17.19 26.85
N PHE A 20 9.18 -17.52 25.92
CA PHE A 20 7.78 -17.11 25.97
C PHE A 20 7.09 -17.64 27.22
N ASP A 21 7.22 -18.92 27.56
CA ASP A 21 6.69 -19.50 28.79
C ASP A 21 7.23 -18.81 30.05
N ALA A 22 8.51 -18.44 30.06
CA ALA A 22 9.10 -17.70 31.16
C ALA A 22 8.48 -16.32 31.32
N LEU A 23 8.19 -15.62 30.21
CA LEU A 23 7.51 -14.33 30.21
C LEU A 23 6.05 -14.45 30.67
N ILE A 24 5.32 -15.45 30.19
CA ILE A 24 3.95 -15.73 30.65
C ILE A 24 3.93 -15.99 32.15
N ARG A 25 4.81 -16.87 32.66
CA ARG A 25 4.94 -17.15 34.10
C ARG A 25 5.38 -15.94 34.93
N ALA A 26 6.15 -15.02 34.34
CA ALA A 26 6.55 -13.78 35.00
C ALA A 26 5.41 -12.76 35.09
N GLY A 27 4.32 -12.95 34.34
CA GLY A 27 3.15 -12.07 34.37
C GLY A 27 2.86 -11.38 33.04
N ALA A 28 3.20 -11.96 31.89
CA ALA A 28 2.75 -11.45 30.58
C ALA A 28 1.30 -11.88 30.21
N GLY A 29 0.61 -12.64 31.05
CA GLY A 29 -0.78 -13.06 30.77
C GLY A 29 -1.82 -11.93 30.85
N THR A 30 -3.09 -12.28 30.62
CA THR A 30 -4.24 -11.34 30.50
C THR A 30 -4.44 -10.39 31.69
N ASP A 31 -4.18 -10.87 32.91
CA ASP A 31 -4.27 -10.10 34.15
C ASP A 31 -2.88 -9.76 34.75
N GLY A 32 -1.87 -9.79 33.89
CA GLY A 32 -0.48 -9.66 34.26
C GLY A 32 0.02 -8.22 34.41
N ASP A 33 1.32 -8.09 34.66
CA ASP A 33 2.01 -6.81 34.75
C ASP A 33 2.14 -6.16 33.35
N VAL A 34 1.72 -4.91 33.24
CA VAL A 34 1.70 -4.17 31.97
C VAL A 34 3.09 -4.06 31.33
N VAL A 35 4.15 -3.91 32.13
CA VAL A 35 5.52 -3.81 31.63
C VAL A 35 5.97 -5.17 31.09
N ILE A 36 5.70 -6.26 31.81
CA ILE A 36 6.07 -7.61 31.37
C ILE A 36 5.31 -8.00 30.10
N ARG A 37 4.03 -7.62 29.97
CA ARG A 37 3.26 -7.79 28.73
C ARG A 37 3.90 -7.08 27.55
N VAL A 38 4.27 -5.81 27.70
CA VAL A 38 4.92 -5.05 26.63
C VAL A 38 6.30 -5.63 26.28
N ILE A 39 7.06 -6.10 27.26
CA ILE A 39 8.33 -6.82 27.02
C ILE A 39 8.08 -8.09 26.20
N ALA A 40 7.02 -8.85 26.53
CA ALA A 40 6.68 -10.06 25.80
C ALA A 40 6.25 -9.76 24.36
N ILE A 41 5.46 -8.70 24.14
CA ILE A 41 5.08 -8.25 22.79
C ILE A 41 6.32 -7.80 22.01
N ALA A 42 7.22 -7.02 22.63
CA ALA A 42 8.47 -6.63 21.99
C ALA A 42 9.32 -7.85 21.62
N PHE A 43 9.43 -8.84 22.53
CA PHE A 43 10.09 -10.11 22.24
C PHE A 43 9.47 -10.81 21.02
N CYS A 44 8.14 -10.92 20.96
CA CYS A 44 7.44 -11.51 19.82
C CYS A 44 7.73 -10.73 18.52
N ALA A 45 7.70 -9.40 18.58
CA ALA A 45 8.01 -8.53 17.43
C ALA A 45 9.44 -8.71 16.91
N PHE A 46 10.40 -8.99 17.79
CA PHE A 46 11.79 -9.26 17.38
C PHE A 46 11.98 -10.59 16.66
N VAL A 47 11.11 -11.55 16.94
CA VAL A 47 11.20 -12.89 16.36
C VAL A 47 10.23 -13.08 15.20
N SER A 48 9.24 -12.21 15.00
CA SER A 48 8.21 -12.31 13.95
C SER A 48 8.65 -11.78 12.58
N GLU A 49 9.90 -12.00 12.19
CA GLU A 49 10.41 -11.54 10.89
C GLU A 49 9.78 -12.34 9.74
N GLU A 50 9.62 -13.65 9.94
CA GLU A 50 8.96 -14.54 8.98
C GLU A 50 7.88 -15.39 9.66
N GLU A 51 6.88 -15.85 8.88
CA GLU A 51 5.76 -16.67 9.38
C GLU A 51 6.22 -17.92 10.14
N ARG A 52 7.25 -18.59 9.62
CA ARG A 52 7.82 -19.81 10.23
C ARG A 52 8.39 -19.58 11.62
N ASP A 53 8.67 -18.33 11.99
CA ASP A 53 9.36 -17.98 13.22
C ASP A 53 8.43 -17.99 14.43
N ILE A 54 7.16 -17.68 14.17
CA ILE A 54 6.10 -17.62 15.18
C ILE A 54 5.05 -18.72 14.99
N ALA A 55 5.27 -19.64 14.04
CA ALA A 55 4.33 -20.72 13.73
C ALA A 55 3.96 -21.56 14.97
N ASN A 56 4.93 -21.93 15.81
CA ASN A 56 4.66 -22.67 17.06
C ASN A 56 3.82 -21.84 18.04
N LEU A 57 4.23 -20.59 18.27
CA LEU A 57 3.55 -19.67 19.20
C LEU A 57 2.12 -19.35 18.74
N SER A 58 1.90 -19.23 17.43
CA SER A 58 0.59 -18.91 16.83
C SER A 58 -0.49 -19.95 17.11
N ASN A 59 -0.13 -21.14 17.58
CA ASN A 59 -1.07 -22.19 17.96
C ASN A 59 -1.55 -22.07 19.42
N ARG A 60 -1.05 -21.10 20.18
CA ARG A 60 -1.36 -20.93 21.60
C ARG A 60 -2.31 -19.75 21.81
N ASP A 61 -3.36 -19.97 22.59
CA ASP A 61 -4.36 -18.93 22.89
C ASP A 61 -3.75 -17.79 23.72
N ASP A 62 -2.85 -18.10 24.66
CA ASP A 62 -2.17 -17.12 25.51
C ASP A 62 -1.28 -16.16 24.70
N PHE A 63 -0.74 -16.61 23.58
CA PHE A 63 -0.01 -15.79 22.62
C PHE A 63 -0.93 -14.88 21.82
N LEU A 64 -2.06 -15.40 21.32
CA LEU A 64 -3.04 -14.59 20.57
C LEU A 64 -3.64 -13.50 21.46
N ASP A 65 -4.01 -13.82 22.69
CA ASP A 65 -4.51 -12.86 23.68
C ASP A 65 -3.49 -11.75 23.98
N LEU A 66 -2.21 -12.12 24.09
CA LEU A 66 -1.12 -11.17 24.34
C LEU A 66 -0.98 -10.15 23.20
N ILE A 67 -0.92 -10.60 21.95
CA ILE A 67 -0.67 -9.73 20.80
C ILE A 67 -1.91 -8.91 20.40
N ARG A 68 -3.12 -9.41 20.67
CA ARG A 68 -4.38 -8.69 20.46
C ARG A 68 -4.59 -7.53 21.42
N TRP A 69 -4.09 -7.67 22.65
CA TRP A 69 -4.35 -6.71 23.71
C TRP A 69 -4.08 -5.25 23.32
N PRO A 70 -2.93 -4.84 22.76
CA PRO A 70 -2.70 -3.44 22.40
C PRO A 70 -3.64 -2.89 21.31
N LEU A 71 -4.18 -3.75 20.44
CA LEU A 71 -5.15 -3.35 19.41
C LEU A 71 -6.54 -3.11 19.98
N SER A 72 -6.92 -3.84 21.04
CA SER A 72 -8.22 -3.65 21.70
C SER A 72 -8.29 -2.36 22.54
N LEU A 73 -7.13 -1.84 22.97
CA LEU A 73 -7.01 -0.59 23.71
C LEU A 73 -7.32 0.64 22.84
N ASP A 74 -8.00 1.62 23.44
CA ASP A 74 -8.08 2.96 22.87
C ASP A 74 -6.66 3.56 22.75
N ARG A 75 -6.40 4.35 21.71
CA ARG A 75 -5.05 4.88 21.43
C ARG A 75 -4.39 5.58 22.61
N GLY A 76 -5.15 6.38 23.35
CA GLY A 76 -4.64 7.08 24.53
C GLY A 76 -4.25 6.16 25.70
N MET A 77 -4.67 4.90 25.68
CA MET A 77 -4.41 3.91 26.72
C MET A 77 -3.22 3.00 26.38
N ASP A 78 -2.54 3.22 25.26
CA ASP A 78 -1.31 2.48 24.94
C ASP A 78 -0.23 2.71 26.02
N PRO A 79 0.45 1.67 26.52
CA PRO A 79 1.43 1.79 27.60
C PRO A 79 2.52 2.84 27.38
N PHE A 80 2.95 3.06 26.13
CA PHE A 80 3.98 4.06 25.83
C PHE A 80 3.43 5.49 25.81
N MET A 81 2.11 5.67 25.66
CA MET A 81 1.46 6.99 25.70
C MET A 81 1.52 7.65 27.09
N PHE A 82 1.67 6.85 28.16
CA PHE A 82 1.84 7.36 29.52
C PHE A 82 3.25 7.92 29.78
N LEU A 83 4.17 7.85 28.82
CA LEU A 83 5.52 8.41 28.96
C LEU A 83 5.57 9.91 28.68
N GLU A 84 4.56 10.44 28.00
CA GLU A 84 4.39 11.87 27.74
C GLU A 84 4.13 12.64 29.05
N ASP A 85 4.60 13.88 29.12
CA ASP A 85 4.54 14.72 30.32
C ASP A 85 3.11 15.18 30.67
N ASP A 86 2.20 15.24 29.68
CA ASP A 86 0.86 15.81 29.82
C ASP A 86 -0.23 14.78 30.22
N PHE A 87 0.17 13.61 30.70
CA PHE A 87 -0.77 12.51 30.93
C PHE A 87 -1.40 12.51 32.33
N SER A 88 -2.70 12.23 32.41
CA SER A 88 -3.47 12.12 33.66
C SER A 88 -2.96 10.97 34.55
N ALA A 89 -2.57 11.29 35.79
CA ALA A 89 -2.12 10.29 36.76
C ALA A 89 -3.20 9.24 37.07
N ASP A 90 -4.48 9.63 37.02
CA ASP A 90 -5.60 8.72 37.28
C ASP A 90 -5.77 7.70 36.15
N ASP A 91 -5.64 8.13 34.89
CA ASP A 91 -5.74 7.24 33.74
C ASP A 91 -4.53 6.30 33.65
N ALA A 92 -3.33 6.77 33.98
CA ALA A 92 -2.14 5.93 34.10
C ALA A 92 -2.31 4.85 35.18
N LYS A 93 -2.86 5.21 36.34
CA LYS A 93 -3.16 4.26 37.41
C LYS A 93 -4.22 3.24 36.99
N ARG A 94 -5.26 3.66 36.27
CA ARG A 94 -6.28 2.74 35.71
C ARG A 94 -5.69 1.75 34.71
N ALA A 95 -4.64 2.15 33.97
CA ALA A 95 -3.91 1.29 33.06
C ALA A 95 -2.84 0.41 33.75
N GLY A 96 -2.72 0.46 35.08
CA GLY A 96 -1.68 -0.26 35.82
C GLY A 96 -0.28 0.35 35.68
N VAL A 97 -0.15 1.57 35.15
CA VAL A 97 1.13 2.27 34.94
C VAL A 97 1.38 3.25 36.09
N GLY A 98 2.06 2.79 37.13
CA GLY A 98 2.56 3.62 38.21
C GLY A 98 3.90 4.30 37.88
N LYS A 99 4.50 4.93 38.90
CA LYS A 99 5.77 5.65 38.75
C LYS A 99 6.94 4.71 38.44
N MET A 100 6.92 3.49 38.98
CA MET A 100 7.98 2.51 38.74
C MET A 100 7.85 1.94 37.32
N GLU A 101 6.64 1.56 36.93
CA GLU A 101 6.30 1.01 35.62
C GLU A 101 6.64 2.03 34.53
N ARG A 102 6.31 3.31 34.73
CA ARG A 102 6.72 4.40 33.82
C ARG A 102 8.24 4.46 33.63
N ARG A 103 9.03 4.26 34.69
CA ARG A 103 10.50 4.25 34.58
C ARG A 103 10.99 3.06 33.76
N LEU A 104 10.40 1.88 33.96
CA LEU A 104 10.75 0.67 33.23
C LEU A 104 10.35 0.77 31.75
N LEU A 105 9.13 1.23 31.47
CA LEU A 105 8.63 1.50 30.11
C LEU A 105 9.51 2.53 29.39
N LYS A 106 9.94 3.61 30.08
CA LYS A 106 10.89 4.58 29.50
C LYS A 106 12.27 3.98 29.24
N SER A 107 12.69 2.96 30.00
CA SER A 107 13.92 2.23 29.73
C SER A 107 13.76 1.31 28.53
N LEU A 108 12.62 0.62 28.42
CA LEU A 108 12.29 -0.25 27.31
C LEU A 108 12.15 0.53 26.00
N GLN A 109 11.42 1.64 25.99
CA GLN A 109 11.27 2.51 24.83
C GLN A 109 12.63 2.98 24.32
N ARG A 110 13.52 3.45 25.21
CA ARG A 110 14.89 3.81 24.85
C ARG A 110 15.67 2.65 24.24
N ALA A 111 15.48 1.42 24.73
CA ALA A 111 16.11 0.25 24.13
C ALA A 111 15.57 -0.03 22.73
N LEU A 112 14.26 0.04 22.54
CA LEU A 112 13.57 -0.15 21.25
C LEU A 112 13.93 0.92 20.20
N GLU A 113 14.25 2.13 20.67
CA GLU A 113 14.72 3.26 19.85
C GLU A 113 16.24 3.21 19.58
N SER A 114 17.04 2.73 20.54
CA SER A 114 18.50 2.69 20.43
C SER A 114 19.03 1.54 19.58
N GLU A 115 18.30 0.44 19.53
CA GLU A 115 18.63 -0.66 18.65
C GLU A 115 18.22 -0.21 17.23
N GLU A 116 19.17 -0.16 16.30
CA GLU A 116 18.99 0.11 14.86
C GLU A 116 18.13 -0.97 14.20
N ILE A 117 16.93 -1.19 14.71
CA ILE A 117 15.98 -2.13 14.13
C ILE A 117 15.36 -1.37 12.95
N GLU A 118 16.11 -1.26 11.85
CA GLU A 118 15.72 -0.58 10.62
C GLU A 118 15.67 0.97 10.70
N GLY A 119 16.72 1.64 11.18
CA GLY A 119 16.87 3.10 10.98
C GLY A 119 15.92 4.00 11.78
N ARG A 120 15.52 3.58 12.99
CA ARG A 120 14.46 4.19 13.80
C ARG A 120 14.84 5.56 14.38
N SER A 121 14.00 6.58 14.15
CA SER A 121 14.03 7.86 14.87
C SER A 121 12.68 8.21 15.53
N GLU A 122 11.69 7.31 15.51
CA GLU A 122 10.33 7.59 15.96
C GLU A 122 9.93 6.74 17.17
N THR A 123 9.03 7.30 17.99
CA THR A 123 8.50 6.66 19.19
C THR A 123 7.71 5.40 18.83
N VAL A 124 8.17 4.24 19.29
CA VAL A 124 7.49 2.96 19.05
C VAL A 124 6.36 2.75 20.05
N LEU A 125 5.15 2.44 19.55
CA LEU A 125 3.97 2.12 20.36
C LEU A 125 3.75 0.60 20.50
N ALA A 126 3.04 0.17 21.54
CA ALA A 126 2.80 -1.26 21.76
C ALA A 126 1.89 -1.84 20.67
N ARG A 127 0.90 -1.06 20.21
CA ARG A 127 0.06 -1.40 19.06
C ARG A 127 0.83 -1.65 17.77
N GLN A 128 1.92 -0.91 17.54
CA GLN A 128 2.75 -1.05 16.35
C GLN A 128 3.51 -2.37 16.39
N LEU A 129 4.06 -2.74 17.55
CA LEU A 129 4.70 -4.03 17.79
C LEU A 129 3.71 -5.18 17.62
N SER A 130 2.49 -5.04 18.16
CA SER A 130 1.43 -6.03 18.00
C SER A 130 1.02 -6.22 16.55
N SER A 131 0.76 -5.15 15.81
CA SER A 131 0.38 -5.27 14.40
C SER A 131 1.53 -5.83 13.55
N LEU A 132 2.79 -5.57 13.92
CA LEU A 132 3.96 -6.18 13.30
C LEU A 132 3.99 -7.70 13.50
N VAL A 133 3.65 -8.19 14.70
CA VAL A 133 3.57 -9.63 14.95
C VAL A 133 2.38 -10.25 14.21
N ILE A 134 1.22 -9.60 14.28
CA ILE A 134 -0.02 -10.13 13.70
C ILE A 134 0.07 -10.22 12.17
N LYS A 135 0.68 -9.24 11.50
CA LYS A 135 0.86 -9.31 10.03
C LYS A 135 1.78 -10.45 9.57
N SER A 136 2.62 -10.98 10.47
CA SER A 136 3.50 -12.10 10.18
C SER A 136 2.87 -13.45 10.55
N LEU A 137 1.62 -13.48 11.04
CA LEU A 137 0.96 -14.73 11.38
C LEU A 137 0.54 -15.49 10.12
N PRO A 138 0.48 -16.83 10.20
CA PRO A 138 -0.20 -17.63 9.19
C PRO A 138 -1.63 -17.12 8.97
N THR A 139 -2.07 -16.95 7.72
CA THR A 139 -3.42 -16.45 7.39
C THR A 139 -4.53 -17.25 8.09
N LYS A 140 -4.33 -18.55 8.29
CA LYS A 140 -5.26 -19.44 9.03
C LYS A 140 -5.41 -19.12 10.53
N ARG A 141 -4.52 -18.30 11.10
CA ARG A 141 -4.52 -17.88 12.51
C ARG A 141 -5.09 -16.48 12.71
N ILE A 142 -5.28 -15.71 11.63
CA ILE A 142 -6.00 -14.45 11.69
C ILE A 142 -7.50 -14.77 11.66
N ASP A 143 -8.19 -14.47 12.75
CA ASP A 143 -9.63 -14.67 12.90
C ASP A 143 -10.40 -13.34 12.79
N LEU A 144 -11.73 -13.44 12.88
CA LEU A 144 -12.60 -12.28 12.76
C LEU A 144 -12.46 -11.30 13.92
N ASP A 145 -12.07 -11.78 15.11
CA ASP A 145 -11.87 -10.89 16.25
C ASP A 145 -10.61 -10.03 16.06
N ILE A 146 -9.52 -10.64 15.58
CA ILE A 146 -8.29 -9.91 15.21
C ILE A 146 -8.61 -8.89 14.13
N LEU A 147 -9.42 -9.25 13.12
CA LEU A 147 -9.84 -8.32 12.08
C LEU A 147 -10.62 -7.14 12.66
N GLU A 148 -11.58 -7.39 13.55
CA GLU A 148 -12.39 -6.36 14.19
C GLU A 148 -11.55 -5.38 15.03
N GLU A 149 -10.62 -5.89 15.82
CA GLU A 149 -9.66 -5.07 16.58
C GLU A 149 -8.74 -4.28 15.65
N THR A 150 -8.30 -4.88 14.55
CA THR A 150 -7.46 -4.25 13.52
C THR A 150 -8.20 -3.11 12.83
N LEU A 151 -9.47 -3.29 12.44
CA LEU A 151 -10.29 -2.26 11.82
C LEU A 151 -10.53 -1.09 12.78
N LYS A 152 -10.82 -1.38 14.06
CA LYS A 152 -10.96 -0.33 15.10
C LYS A 152 -9.65 0.47 15.26
N ALA A 153 -8.52 -0.22 15.34
CA ALA A 153 -7.21 0.42 15.47
C ALA A 153 -6.88 1.29 14.25
N LEU A 154 -7.08 0.76 13.04
CA LEU A 154 -6.86 1.47 11.78
C LEU A 154 -7.72 2.73 11.68
N ILE A 155 -9.04 2.64 11.93
CA ILE A 155 -9.94 3.81 11.91
C ILE A 155 -9.47 4.88 12.90
N THR A 156 -8.97 4.46 14.06
CA THR A 156 -8.44 5.38 15.08
C THR A 156 -7.23 6.15 14.56
N GLU A 157 -6.27 5.49 13.91
CA GLU A 157 -5.11 6.18 13.32
C GLU A 157 -5.50 7.05 12.12
N LEU A 158 -6.37 6.56 11.22
CA LEU A 158 -6.85 7.32 10.06
C LEU A 158 -7.53 8.64 10.48
N SER A 159 -8.22 8.64 11.64
CA SER A 159 -8.87 9.83 12.18
C SER A 159 -7.90 10.98 12.50
N LEU A 160 -6.61 10.69 12.70
CA LEU A 160 -5.57 11.69 12.97
C LEU A 160 -5.08 12.39 11.70
N ILE A 161 -5.22 11.73 10.54
CA ILE A 161 -4.57 12.15 9.29
C ILE A 161 -5.21 13.41 8.71
N ALA A 162 -6.54 13.42 8.57
CA ALA A 162 -7.25 14.56 7.99
C ALA A 162 -6.97 15.89 8.74
N PRO A 163 -7.13 15.96 10.08
CA PRO A 163 -6.75 17.15 10.84
C PRO A 163 -5.28 17.55 10.66
N ARG A 164 -4.39 16.56 10.49
CA ARG A 164 -2.95 16.79 10.31
C ARG A 164 -2.62 17.39 8.95
N ILE A 165 -3.27 16.94 7.87
CA ILE A 165 -3.19 17.57 6.55
C ILE A 165 -3.69 19.01 6.60
N GLU A 166 -4.80 19.27 7.30
CA GLU A 166 -5.33 20.63 7.43
C GLU A 166 -4.43 21.55 8.24
N ALA A 167 -3.82 21.03 9.32
CA ALA A 167 -2.80 21.73 10.08
C ALA A 167 -1.57 22.04 9.21
N TYR A 168 -1.14 21.09 8.37
CA TYR A 168 -0.04 21.28 7.43
C TYR A 168 -0.34 22.35 6.38
N ALA A 169 -1.57 22.37 5.83
CA ALA A 169 -2.03 23.44 4.94
C ALA A 169 -1.96 24.83 5.60
N LYS A 170 -2.13 24.90 6.93
CA LYS A 170 -1.99 26.11 7.76
C LYS A 170 -0.56 26.36 8.25
N SER A 171 0.42 25.72 7.63
CA SER A 171 1.84 25.86 7.88
C SER A 171 2.41 25.22 9.16
N LEU A 172 1.68 24.30 9.80
CA LEU A 172 2.24 23.48 10.88
C LEU A 172 3.06 22.29 10.33
N PRO A 173 4.04 21.73 11.06
CA PRO A 173 4.88 20.61 10.59
C PRO A 173 4.08 19.32 10.35
N LEU A 174 4.19 18.68 9.18
CA LEU A 174 3.35 17.52 8.78
C LEU A 174 3.41 16.38 9.81
N LEU A 175 4.59 16.10 10.34
CA LEU A 175 4.80 15.18 11.45
C LEU A 175 5.05 16.02 12.72
N PRO A 176 4.12 16.01 13.69
CA PRO A 176 4.30 16.72 14.94
C PRO A 176 5.26 15.92 15.84
N PRO A 177 6.02 16.60 16.72
CA PRO A 177 7.00 15.92 17.57
C PRO A 177 6.36 15.02 18.65
N SER A 178 5.08 15.23 18.97
CA SER A 178 4.40 14.38 19.95
C SER A 178 3.75 13.17 19.26
N PRO A 179 4.02 11.94 19.75
CA PRO A 179 3.40 10.71 19.23
C PRO A 179 1.88 10.69 19.41
N ARG A 180 1.33 11.55 20.28
CA ARG A 180 -0.11 11.67 20.51
C ARG A 180 -0.88 12.21 19.31
N SER A 181 -0.25 13.07 18.53
CA SER A 181 -0.88 13.72 17.38
C SER A 181 -0.27 13.29 16.05
N ALA A 182 0.84 12.54 16.08
CA ALA A 182 1.44 11.95 14.90
C ALA A 182 0.73 10.63 14.56
N PRO A 183 0.23 10.46 13.32
CA PRO A 183 -0.24 9.15 12.86
C PRO A 183 0.95 8.19 12.73
N ASP A 184 0.77 6.94 13.14
CA ASP A 184 1.79 5.90 13.01
C ASP A 184 1.64 5.19 11.66
N ILE A 185 2.40 5.64 10.65
CA ILE A 185 2.34 5.12 9.26
C ILE A 185 2.61 3.62 9.23
N ARG A 186 3.52 3.14 10.07
CA ARG A 186 3.94 1.74 10.07
C ARG A 186 2.89 0.85 10.70
N HIS A 187 2.28 1.29 11.79
CA HIS A 187 1.13 0.61 12.37
C HIS A 187 -0.05 0.56 11.38
N ILE A 188 -0.32 1.67 10.68
CA ILE A 188 -1.34 1.73 9.61
C ILE A 188 -1.04 0.70 8.51
N GLU A 189 0.19 0.68 7.98
CA GLU A 189 0.60 -0.28 6.94
C GLU A 189 0.40 -1.73 7.39
N ASN A 190 0.83 -2.06 8.61
CA ASN A 190 0.63 -3.38 9.19
C ASN A 190 -0.86 -3.75 9.24
N CYS A 191 -1.72 -2.82 9.68
CA CYS A 191 -3.17 -3.03 9.74
C CYS A 191 -3.78 -3.25 8.34
N LEU A 192 -3.34 -2.49 7.33
CA LEU A 192 -3.80 -2.67 5.95
C LEU A 192 -3.41 -4.06 5.42
N LYS A 193 -2.18 -4.51 5.69
CA LYS A 193 -1.74 -5.86 5.32
C LYS A 193 -2.54 -6.95 6.03
N ILE A 194 -2.84 -6.81 7.32
CA ILE A 194 -3.68 -7.79 8.03
C ILE A 194 -5.06 -7.90 7.35
N ILE A 195 -5.66 -6.76 6.96
CA ILE A 195 -6.94 -6.75 6.23
C ILE A 195 -6.80 -7.47 4.87
N GLU A 196 -5.71 -7.20 4.13
CA GLU A 196 -5.42 -7.88 2.87
C GLU A 196 -5.33 -9.41 3.04
N HIS A 197 -4.61 -9.89 4.05
CA HIS A 197 -4.54 -11.32 4.37
C HIS A 197 -5.93 -11.92 4.66
N CYS A 198 -6.80 -11.19 5.36
CA CYS A 198 -8.18 -11.63 5.60
C CYS A 198 -9.01 -11.70 4.32
N LEU A 199 -8.87 -10.71 3.42
CA LEU A 199 -9.59 -10.64 2.15
C LEU A 199 -9.16 -11.71 1.15
N SER A 200 -7.90 -12.14 1.20
CA SER A 200 -7.37 -13.24 0.38
C SER A 200 -7.48 -14.61 1.05
N GLY A 201 -7.92 -14.65 2.31
CA GLY A 201 -7.93 -15.84 3.15
C GLY A 201 -9.28 -16.54 3.22
N ARG A 202 -9.41 -17.44 4.20
CA ARG A 202 -10.64 -18.21 4.45
C ARG A 202 -11.85 -17.38 4.88
N TRP A 203 -11.63 -16.11 5.25
CA TRP A 203 -12.64 -15.19 5.76
C TRP A 203 -12.94 -14.07 4.75
N ALA A 204 -12.69 -14.29 3.46
CA ALA A 204 -12.76 -13.24 2.44
C ALA A 204 -14.11 -12.51 2.45
N ASP A 205 -15.22 -13.25 2.51
CA ASP A 205 -16.57 -12.69 2.48
C ASP A 205 -16.91 -11.94 3.78
N GLU A 206 -16.63 -12.53 4.94
CA GLU A 206 -16.86 -11.88 6.24
C GLU A 206 -15.99 -10.63 6.40
N ALA A 207 -14.73 -10.71 5.95
CA ALA A 207 -13.82 -9.59 5.98
C ALA A 207 -14.28 -8.47 5.06
N ARG A 208 -14.76 -8.81 3.86
CA ARG A 208 -15.34 -7.83 2.93
C ARG A 208 -16.55 -7.15 3.56
N ASN A 209 -17.47 -7.91 4.16
CA ASN A 209 -18.65 -7.36 4.83
C ASN A 209 -18.26 -6.42 5.99
N ALA A 210 -17.32 -6.84 6.85
CA ALA A 210 -16.85 -6.03 7.97
C ALA A 210 -16.18 -4.71 7.52
N VAL A 211 -15.49 -4.72 6.38
CA VAL A 211 -14.90 -3.52 5.76
C VAL A 211 -15.99 -2.64 5.12
N ASP A 212 -16.94 -3.24 4.40
CA ASP A 212 -18.04 -2.55 3.73
C ASP A 212 -18.94 -1.79 4.72
N GLU A 213 -19.24 -2.39 5.87
CA GLU A 213 -19.99 -1.76 6.98
C GLU A 213 -19.31 -0.48 7.51
N ARG A 214 -17.99 -0.38 7.34
CA ARG A 214 -17.15 0.74 7.81
C ARG A 214 -16.66 1.66 6.69
N SER A 215 -17.18 1.48 5.47
CA SER A 215 -16.80 2.25 4.28
C SER A 215 -16.88 3.78 4.49
N ASN A 216 -17.86 4.27 5.27
CA ASN A 216 -18.01 5.70 5.58
C ASN A 216 -16.84 6.30 6.37
N GLN A 217 -16.12 5.50 7.17
CA GLN A 217 -14.90 5.96 7.84
C GLN A 217 -13.64 5.61 7.02
N LEU A 218 -13.60 4.41 6.46
CA LEU A 218 -12.42 3.89 5.77
C LEU A 218 -12.16 4.59 4.44
N ALA A 219 -13.15 4.78 3.57
CA ALA A 219 -12.94 5.42 2.26
C ALA A 219 -12.35 6.84 2.35
N PRO A 220 -12.92 7.80 3.11
CA PRO A 220 -12.31 9.12 3.26
C PRO A 220 -10.97 9.04 4.01
N GLY A 221 -10.81 8.10 4.95
CA GLY A 221 -9.56 7.84 5.65
C GLY A 221 -8.44 7.38 4.71
N PHE A 222 -8.73 6.46 3.78
CA PHE A 222 -7.80 5.96 2.76
C PHE A 222 -7.39 7.07 1.79
N VAL A 223 -8.34 7.90 1.35
CA VAL A 223 -8.00 9.08 0.54
C VAL A 223 -7.08 10.05 1.31
N ALA A 224 -7.39 10.32 2.58
CA ALA A 224 -6.54 11.18 3.40
C ALA A 224 -5.14 10.56 3.58
N LEU A 225 -5.06 9.24 3.79
CA LEU A 225 -3.79 8.52 3.90
C LEU A 225 -2.97 8.59 2.61
N ILE A 226 -3.59 8.42 1.44
CA ILE A 226 -2.91 8.61 0.14
C ILE A 226 -2.27 10.00 0.06
N VAL A 227 -3.03 11.05 0.39
CA VAL A 227 -2.51 12.44 0.39
C VAL A 227 -1.42 12.64 1.43
N PHE A 228 -1.58 12.04 2.60
CA PHE A 228 -0.59 12.15 3.67
C PHE A 228 0.74 11.50 3.28
N CYS A 229 0.71 10.25 2.81
CA CYS A 229 1.90 9.58 2.30
C CYS A 229 2.48 10.33 1.09
N GLU A 230 1.65 10.87 0.18
CA GLU A 230 2.11 11.72 -0.92
C GLU A 230 2.93 12.91 -0.41
N LEU A 231 2.46 13.57 0.66
CA LEU A 231 3.16 14.70 1.26
C LEU A 231 4.45 14.30 1.98
N VAL A 232 4.46 13.17 2.69
CA VAL A 232 5.66 12.62 3.34
C VAL A 232 6.72 12.27 2.29
N LEU A 233 6.34 11.60 1.20
CA LEU A 233 7.24 11.25 0.10
C LEU A 233 7.85 12.46 -0.60
N CYS A 234 7.15 13.61 -0.59
CA CYS A 234 7.68 14.87 -1.11
C CYS A 234 8.49 15.67 -0.09
N ASP A 235 8.47 15.29 1.19
CA ASP A 235 9.20 15.97 2.26
C ASP A 235 10.59 15.35 2.42
N SER A 236 11.64 16.09 2.05
CA SER A 236 13.02 15.62 2.00
C SER A 236 13.62 15.26 3.37
N GLU A 237 12.93 15.60 4.45
CA GLU A 237 13.39 15.39 5.84
C GLU A 237 12.82 14.11 6.48
N SER A 238 11.94 13.36 5.80
CA SER A 238 11.20 12.24 6.39
C SER A 238 11.61 10.86 5.84
N ASP A 239 11.40 9.80 6.64
CA ASP A 239 11.61 8.42 6.19
C ASP A 239 10.55 8.01 5.15
N SER A 240 10.98 8.02 3.89
CA SER A 240 10.14 7.78 2.73
C SER A 240 9.72 6.32 2.53
N ALA A 241 10.39 5.33 3.15
CA ALA A 241 10.19 3.93 2.81
C ALA A 241 8.86 3.36 3.37
N ASP A 242 8.55 3.64 4.64
CA ASP A 242 7.28 3.25 5.25
C ASP A 242 6.10 3.95 4.56
N ALA A 243 6.25 5.24 4.24
CA ALA A 243 5.24 6.01 3.52
C ALA A 243 4.95 5.40 2.13
N LEU A 244 5.98 4.97 1.40
CA LEU A 244 5.81 4.35 0.09
C LEU A 244 5.10 3.00 0.17
N ARG A 245 5.49 2.14 1.11
CA ARG A 245 4.80 0.85 1.34
C ARG A 245 3.34 1.08 1.69
N CYS A 246 3.08 1.95 2.65
CA CYS A 246 1.74 2.29 3.08
C CYS A 246 0.90 2.89 1.93
N PHE A 247 1.51 3.75 1.11
CA PHE A 247 0.90 4.35 -0.08
C PHE A 247 0.48 3.29 -1.10
N ASN A 248 1.34 2.32 -1.40
CA ASN A 248 1.03 1.25 -2.35
C ASN A 248 -0.11 0.35 -1.82
N THR A 249 -0.02 -0.08 -0.56
CA THR A 249 -1.04 -0.96 0.04
C THR A 249 -2.41 -0.28 0.10
N VAL A 250 -2.49 1.00 0.48
CA VAL A 250 -3.79 1.71 0.52
C VAL A 250 -4.37 1.91 -0.89
N PHE A 251 -3.54 2.13 -1.90
CA PHE A 251 -4.01 2.24 -3.29
C PHE A 251 -4.60 0.92 -3.78
N GLN A 252 -3.90 -0.18 -3.57
CA GLN A 252 -4.35 -1.52 -3.97
C GLN A 252 -5.72 -1.84 -3.34
N LEU A 253 -5.83 -1.68 -2.02
CA LEU A 253 -7.10 -1.88 -1.32
C LEU A 253 -8.20 -0.97 -1.85
N LEU A 254 -7.93 0.33 -2.02
CA LEU A 254 -8.94 1.28 -2.50
C LEU A 254 -9.41 0.98 -3.92
N ILE A 255 -8.52 0.49 -4.80
CA ILE A 255 -8.88 0.00 -6.15
C ILE A 255 -9.82 -1.20 -6.01
N THR A 256 -9.46 -2.19 -5.18
CA THR A 256 -10.25 -3.39 -4.91
C THR A 256 -11.62 -3.08 -4.29
N PHE A 257 -11.76 -1.99 -3.53
CA PHE A 257 -13.04 -1.61 -2.94
C PHE A 257 -13.89 -0.73 -3.85
N CYS A 258 -13.27 0.16 -4.63
CA CYS A 258 -13.98 1.05 -5.55
C CYS A 258 -14.54 0.34 -6.79
N ASP A 259 -14.37 -0.97 -6.90
CA ASP A 259 -15.08 -1.85 -7.86
C ASP A 259 -16.61 -1.92 -7.61
N THR A 260 -17.08 -1.29 -6.52
CA THR A 260 -18.48 -1.13 -6.18
C THR A 260 -18.93 0.34 -6.19
N PRO A 261 -20.21 0.61 -6.55
CA PRO A 261 -20.76 1.97 -6.49
C PRO A 261 -20.70 2.60 -5.10
N MET A 262 -20.93 1.82 -4.04
CA MET A 262 -20.95 2.32 -2.66
C MET A 262 -19.61 2.95 -2.27
N TRP A 263 -18.50 2.26 -2.55
CA TRP A 263 -17.16 2.76 -2.25
C TRP A 263 -16.74 3.88 -3.17
N SER A 264 -17.07 3.80 -4.47
CA SER A 264 -16.79 4.89 -5.40
C SER A 264 -17.46 6.20 -4.97
N SER A 265 -18.75 6.14 -4.64
CA SER A 265 -19.52 7.27 -4.13
C SER A 265 -18.91 7.85 -2.84
N THR A 266 -18.56 6.98 -1.90
CA THR A 266 -18.06 7.39 -0.58
C THR A 266 -16.65 7.96 -0.67
N THR A 267 -15.81 7.41 -1.55
CA THR A 267 -14.46 7.91 -1.84
C THR A 267 -14.53 9.33 -2.41
N LEU A 268 -15.43 9.59 -3.36
CA LEU A 268 -15.58 10.91 -3.97
C LEU A 268 -16.15 11.99 -3.04
N LYS A 269 -16.79 11.61 -1.92
CA LYS A 269 -17.21 12.59 -0.88
C LYS A 269 -16.01 13.26 -0.21
N SER A 270 -14.82 12.64 -0.25
CA SER A 270 -13.62 13.24 0.30
C SER A 270 -13.20 14.46 -0.54
N PRO A 271 -12.96 15.63 0.08
CA PRO A 271 -12.59 16.85 -0.65
C PRO A 271 -11.23 16.77 -1.34
N TRP A 272 -10.44 15.74 -1.03
CA TRP A 272 -9.12 15.54 -1.62
C TRP A 272 -9.10 14.49 -2.73
N ALA A 273 -10.11 13.61 -2.83
CA ALA A 273 -10.05 12.39 -3.64
C ALA A 273 -9.65 12.67 -5.08
N LEU A 274 -10.48 13.43 -5.80
CA LEU A 274 -10.25 13.64 -7.21
C LEU A 274 -8.98 14.45 -7.49
N SER A 275 -8.72 15.50 -6.70
CA SER A 275 -7.52 16.31 -6.89
C SER A 275 -6.23 15.53 -6.62
N ALA A 276 -6.22 14.62 -5.64
CA ALA A 276 -5.06 13.80 -5.32
C ALA A 276 -4.82 12.74 -6.41
N ILE A 277 -5.87 12.01 -6.78
CA ILE A 277 -5.79 10.96 -7.80
C ILE A 277 -5.34 11.53 -9.15
N LEU A 278 -5.94 12.64 -9.61
CA LEU A 278 -5.52 13.30 -10.85
C LEU A 278 -4.08 13.79 -10.79
N ARG A 279 -3.63 14.28 -9.62
CA ARG A 279 -2.26 14.76 -9.44
C ARG A 279 -1.24 13.65 -9.48
N ILE A 280 -1.55 12.52 -8.87
CA ILE A 280 -0.68 11.34 -8.90
C ILE A 280 -0.65 10.76 -10.32
N ALA A 281 -1.80 10.67 -11.00
CA ALA A 281 -1.87 10.21 -12.39
C ALA A 281 -1.10 11.11 -13.37
N VAL A 282 -1.12 12.43 -13.15
CA VAL A 282 -0.52 13.40 -14.08
C VAL A 282 0.97 13.66 -13.80
N SER A 283 1.40 13.54 -12.54
CA SER A 283 2.75 13.91 -12.13
C SER A 283 3.26 13.01 -10.99
N PRO A 284 3.50 11.70 -11.24
CA PRO A 284 4.07 10.81 -10.23
C PRO A 284 5.51 11.21 -9.85
N LEU A 285 6.18 11.96 -10.73
CA LEU A 285 7.63 12.22 -10.70
C LEU A 285 8.10 12.91 -9.42
N SER A 286 7.27 13.75 -8.80
CA SER A 286 7.68 14.45 -7.57
C SER A 286 7.62 13.57 -6.31
N LEU A 287 7.12 12.34 -6.40
CA LEU A 287 7.08 11.41 -5.27
C LEU A 287 8.39 10.67 -5.04
N VAL A 288 9.26 10.62 -6.05
CA VAL A 288 10.50 9.84 -6.01
C VAL A 288 11.71 10.77 -5.91
N SER A 289 11.72 11.59 -4.86
CA SER A 289 12.95 12.20 -4.35
C SER A 289 13.55 11.33 -3.23
N VAL A 290 13.33 10.02 -3.31
CA VAL A 290 13.87 9.05 -2.35
C VAL A 290 15.38 9.02 -2.55
N LYS A 291 16.13 9.53 -1.57
CA LYS A 291 17.56 9.21 -1.49
C LYS A 291 17.67 7.71 -1.25
N PRO A 292 18.49 6.96 -2.01
CA PRO A 292 18.77 5.58 -1.66
C PRO A 292 19.29 5.55 -0.20
N PRO A 293 18.82 4.60 0.63
CA PRO A 293 19.16 4.58 2.04
C PRO A 293 20.69 4.56 2.25
N ASP A 294 21.21 5.56 2.97
CA ASP A 294 22.66 5.78 3.19
C ASP A 294 23.36 4.57 3.87
N HIS A 295 22.59 3.65 4.46
CA HIS A 295 23.10 2.48 5.18
C HIS A 295 23.72 1.39 4.28
N LEU A 296 23.53 1.47 2.95
CA LEU A 296 24.16 0.53 2.00
C LEU A 296 25.53 1.01 1.47
N SER A 297 26.00 2.20 1.88
CA SER A 297 27.32 2.76 1.51
C SER A 297 28.37 2.63 2.62
N SER A 298 28.26 1.62 3.48
CA SER A 298 29.36 1.25 4.37
C SER A 298 30.37 0.39 3.60
N ASN A 299 31.33 1.06 2.93
CA ASN A 299 32.57 0.39 2.52
C ASN A 299 33.19 -0.24 3.79
N PRO A 300 33.42 -1.56 3.83
CA PRO A 300 34.13 -2.15 4.95
C PRO A 300 35.56 -1.57 5.00
N PRO A 301 36.09 -1.25 6.19
CA PRO A 301 37.49 -0.86 6.32
C PRO A 301 38.36 -2.02 5.83
N SER A 302 39.17 -1.72 4.83
CA SER A 302 40.16 -2.61 4.24
C SER A 302 41.06 -3.15 5.36
N SER A 303 40.82 -4.39 5.78
CA SER A 303 41.73 -5.13 6.66
C SER A 303 42.25 -6.33 5.88
N GLU A 304 43.54 -6.27 5.59
CA GLU A 304 44.34 -7.35 5.01
C GLU A 304 44.40 -8.52 5.98
N THR A 305 43.69 -9.61 5.70
CA THR A 305 44.14 -10.96 6.07
C THR A 305 43.56 -11.97 5.09
N GLY A 306 44.43 -12.61 4.32
CA GLY A 306 44.08 -13.62 3.34
C GLY A 306 43.57 -14.91 3.97
N ILE A 307 42.34 -15.27 3.62
CA ILE A 307 41.85 -16.65 3.59
C ILE A 307 40.97 -16.75 2.33
N GLU A 308 41.39 -17.59 1.39
CA GLU A 308 40.61 -17.96 0.20
C GLU A 308 39.39 -18.78 0.64
N THR A 309 38.21 -18.16 0.64
CA THR A 309 36.93 -18.87 0.68
C THR A 309 36.08 -18.38 -0.47
N ASP A 310 35.51 -19.33 -1.22
CA ASP A 310 34.68 -19.12 -2.41
C ASP A 310 33.70 -17.93 -2.27
N PRO A 311 33.64 -17.03 -3.26
CA PRO A 311 32.68 -15.95 -3.27
C PRO A 311 31.28 -16.53 -3.50
N LYS A 312 30.47 -16.56 -2.44
CA LYS A 312 29.01 -16.65 -2.59
C LYS A 312 28.52 -15.44 -3.39
N PRO A 313 27.55 -15.61 -4.30
CA PRO A 313 26.90 -14.47 -4.94
C PRO A 313 26.26 -13.63 -3.84
N SER A 314 26.79 -12.42 -3.62
CA SER A 314 26.11 -11.44 -2.77
C SER A 314 24.81 -11.07 -3.46
N ASP A 315 23.69 -11.31 -2.79
CA ASP A 315 22.37 -10.83 -3.20
C ASP A 315 22.51 -9.37 -3.61
N ALA A 316 22.19 -9.12 -4.88
CA ALA A 316 22.43 -7.87 -5.55
C ALA A 316 21.75 -6.73 -4.79
N ASN A 317 22.48 -5.63 -4.59
CA ASN A 317 21.86 -4.32 -4.42
C ASN A 317 20.97 -4.06 -5.64
N GLU A 318 19.69 -4.42 -5.57
CA GLU A 318 18.67 -3.97 -6.50
C GLU A 318 18.54 -2.46 -6.33
N GLU A 319 19.27 -1.70 -7.15
CA GLU A 319 19.00 -0.28 -7.30
C GLU A 319 17.53 -0.12 -7.67
N LEU A 320 16.80 0.55 -6.78
CA LEU A 320 15.38 0.78 -6.93
C LEU A 320 15.13 1.53 -8.25
N ASN A 321 14.51 0.84 -9.21
CA ASN A 321 14.23 1.42 -10.52
C ASN A 321 13.12 2.47 -10.37
N VAL A 322 13.55 3.72 -10.20
CA VAL A 322 12.69 4.89 -9.99
C VAL A 322 11.63 5.02 -11.10
N ASP A 323 11.98 4.71 -12.35
CA ASP A 323 11.07 4.81 -13.47
C ASP A 323 10.00 3.72 -13.45
N ALA A 324 10.35 2.49 -13.08
CA ALA A 324 9.36 1.42 -12.86
C ALA A 324 8.38 1.80 -11.74
N LEU A 325 8.89 2.31 -10.60
CA LEU A 325 8.04 2.75 -9.49
C LEU A 325 7.07 3.87 -9.91
N ARG A 326 7.54 4.83 -10.71
CA ARG A 326 6.70 5.92 -11.23
C ARG A 326 5.55 5.39 -12.08
N VAL A 327 5.84 4.41 -12.94
CA VAL A 327 4.83 3.75 -13.76
C VAL A 327 3.81 3.02 -12.89
N ASP A 328 4.25 2.26 -11.88
CA ASP A 328 3.34 1.55 -10.98
C ASP A 328 2.41 2.52 -10.22
N ILE A 329 2.95 3.63 -9.72
CA ILE A 329 2.15 4.68 -9.05
C ILE A 329 1.12 5.30 -10.00
N MET A 330 1.50 5.57 -11.26
CA MET A 330 0.54 6.04 -12.27
C MET A 330 -0.54 5.01 -12.53
N CYS A 331 -0.17 3.72 -12.67
CA CYS A 331 -1.11 2.63 -12.88
C CYS A 331 -2.13 2.57 -11.74
N TYR A 332 -1.70 2.68 -10.48
CA TYR A 332 -2.63 2.72 -9.34
C TYR A 332 -3.61 3.89 -9.43
N ALA A 333 -3.11 5.10 -9.72
CA ALA A 333 -3.96 6.27 -9.82
C ALA A 333 -4.94 6.17 -11.00
N LEU A 334 -4.51 5.63 -12.15
CA LEU A 334 -5.36 5.45 -13.33
C LEU A 334 -6.39 4.35 -13.15
N ALA A 335 -6.03 3.24 -12.49
CA ALA A 335 -6.96 2.16 -12.16
C ALA A 335 -8.04 2.67 -11.20
N LEU A 336 -7.65 3.36 -10.13
CA LEU A 336 -8.60 3.95 -9.20
C LEU A 336 -9.51 4.98 -9.89
N LEU A 337 -8.94 5.88 -10.69
CA LEU A 337 -9.73 6.87 -11.43
C LEU A 337 -10.72 6.21 -12.39
N THR A 338 -10.32 5.12 -13.04
CA THR A 338 -11.20 4.31 -13.89
C THR A 338 -12.40 3.78 -13.10
N ASN A 339 -12.16 3.13 -11.96
CA ASN A 339 -13.24 2.59 -11.12
C ASN A 339 -14.22 3.69 -10.68
N LEU A 340 -13.69 4.84 -10.23
CA LEU A 340 -14.51 5.98 -9.84
C LEU A 340 -15.37 6.50 -11.00
N LEU A 341 -14.79 6.62 -12.21
CA LEU A 341 -15.50 7.10 -13.39
C LEU A 341 -16.59 6.13 -13.86
N GLN A 342 -16.36 4.81 -13.75
CA GLN A 342 -17.33 3.79 -14.13
C GLN A 342 -18.59 3.83 -13.26
N HIS A 343 -18.44 4.11 -11.97
CA HIS A 343 -19.55 4.05 -11.02
C HIS A 343 -20.20 5.40 -10.71
N GLU A 344 -19.51 6.52 -10.92
CA GLU A 344 -19.98 7.84 -10.50
C GLU A 344 -19.86 8.87 -11.63
N SER A 345 -20.98 9.15 -12.31
CA SER A 345 -21.02 10.07 -13.46
C SER A 345 -20.55 11.49 -13.11
N THR A 346 -20.78 11.94 -11.89
CA THR A 346 -20.32 13.24 -11.38
C THR A 346 -18.79 13.37 -11.36
N ALA A 347 -18.07 12.24 -11.27
CA ALA A 347 -16.61 12.22 -11.38
C ALA A 347 -16.15 12.69 -12.77
N SER A 348 -16.84 12.26 -13.83
CA SER A 348 -16.50 12.65 -15.21
C SER A 348 -16.60 14.17 -15.43
N GLU A 349 -17.67 14.78 -14.92
CA GLU A 349 -17.84 16.23 -14.96
C GLU A 349 -16.75 16.94 -14.14
N SER A 350 -16.46 16.43 -12.95
CA SER A 350 -15.46 16.98 -12.04
C SER A 350 -14.04 16.91 -12.61
N VAL A 351 -13.68 15.81 -13.29
CA VAL A 351 -12.41 15.69 -14.04
C VAL A 351 -12.36 16.74 -15.13
N GLY A 352 -13.44 16.90 -15.88
CA GLY A 352 -13.55 17.90 -16.95
C GLY A 352 -13.40 19.35 -16.48
N GLN A 353 -13.73 19.64 -15.23
CA GLN A 353 -13.61 20.97 -14.62
C GLN A 353 -12.31 21.18 -13.84
N SER A 354 -11.57 20.10 -13.56
CA SER A 354 -10.35 20.16 -12.76
C SER A 354 -9.21 20.82 -13.54
N GLU A 355 -8.43 21.63 -12.82
CA GLU A 355 -7.20 22.24 -13.33
C GLU A 355 -6.00 21.72 -12.55
N ILE A 356 -4.93 21.37 -13.27
CA ILE A 356 -3.71 20.83 -12.69
C ILE A 356 -2.48 21.23 -13.48
N SER A 357 -1.36 21.41 -12.78
CA SER A 357 -0.05 21.58 -13.40
C SER A 357 0.76 20.27 -13.30
N THR A 358 1.33 19.84 -14.43
CA THR A 358 2.25 18.68 -14.51
C THR A 358 3.54 18.88 -13.72
N THR A 359 3.86 20.14 -13.39
CA THR A 359 5.05 20.56 -12.64
C THR A 359 4.70 21.01 -11.21
N CYS A 360 3.51 20.66 -10.72
CA CYS A 360 3.07 21.02 -9.37
C CYS A 360 4.00 20.43 -8.31
N SER A 361 4.71 21.30 -7.58
CA SER A 361 5.59 20.91 -6.47
C SER A 361 4.84 20.48 -5.20
N ARG A 362 3.51 20.30 -5.28
CA ARG A 362 2.65 19.92 -4.14
C ARG A 362 2.78 20.85 -2.94
N ALA A 363 3.01 22.14 -3.21
CA ALA A 363 3.03 23.17 -2.18
C ALA A 363 1.76 23.09 -1.29
N ARG A 364 1.85 23.56 -0.04
CA ARG A 364 0.76 23.54 0.95
C ARG A 364 -0.57 24.08 0.42
N THR A 365 -0.52 25.09 -0.45
CA THR A 365 -1.71 25.69 -1.10
C THR A 365 -2.36 24.82 -2.17
N CYS A 366 -1.65 23.81 -2.68
CA CYS A 366 -2.07 22.93 -3.76
C CYS A 366 -2.69 21.61 -3.28
N ILE A 367 -2.79 21.37 -1.97
CA ILE A 367 -3.24 20.08 -1.39
C ILE A 367 -4.67 19.75 -1.84
N LYS A 368 -5.62 20.69 -1.64
CA LYS A 368 -7.04 20.52 -1.98
C LYS A 368 -7.33 20.74 -3.47
N SER A 369 -6.60 21.64 -4.12
CA SER A 369 -6.77 21.99 -5.54
C SER A 369 -5.51 22.69 -6.03
N CYS A 370 -5.08 22.42 -7.27
CA CYS A 370 -3.85 23.00 -7.81
C CYS A 370 -3.96 24.53 -7.94
N ARG A 371 -3.03 25.26 -7.31
CA ARG A 371 -2.93 26.73 -7.36
C ARG A 371 -1.74 27.24 -8.18
N CYS A 372 -1.08 26.36 -8.92
CA CYS A 372 0.07 26.73 -9.76
C CYS A 372 -0.34 27.70 -10.89
N LEU A 373 0.60 28.52 -11.35
CA LEU A 373 0.39 29.47 -12.45
C LEU A 373 0.17 28.75 -13.79
N ASN A 374 0.96 27.71 -14.06
CA ASN A 374 0.91 26.90 -15.28
C ASN A 374 -0.04 25.70 -15.14
N ARG A 375 -1.21 25.91 -14.53
CA ARG A 375 -2.24 24.87 -14.46
C ARG A 375 -3.01 24.82 -15.76
N THR A 376 -3.24 23.62 -16.26
CA THR A 376 -4.02 23.34 -17.46
C THR A 376 -5.23 22.49 -17.08
N ASN A 377 -6.18 22.35 -17.99
CA ASN A 377 -7.28 21.43 -17.76
C ASN A 377 -6.73 19.99 -17.56
N ALA A 378 -7.29 19.25 -16.60
CA ALA A 378 -6.83 17.90 -16.28
C ALA A 378 -6.93 16.95 -17.48
N LEU A 379 -7.96 17.07 -18.32
CA LEU A 379 -8.08 16.28 -19.55
C LEU A 379 -6.95 16.57 -20.54
N ALA A 380 -6.57 17.84 -20.71
CA ALA A 380 -5.45 18.21 -21.57
C ALA A 380 -4.13 17.62 -21.04
N SER A 381 -3.95 17.60 -19.71
CA SER A 381 -2.78 16.96 -19.09
C SER A 381 -2.76 15.45 -19.30
N LEU A 382 -3.89 14.75 -19.17
CA LEU A 382 -4.00 13.31 -19.47
C LEU A 382 -3.73 13.01 -20.94
N VAL A 383 -4.24 13.84 -21.86
CA VAL A 383 -3.94 13.74 -23.30
C VAL A 383 -2.45 13.93 -23.57
N SER A 384 -1.81 14.91 -22.93
CA SER A 384 -0.36 15.12 -23.07
C SER A 384 0.45 13.88 -22.66
N ILE A 385 0.01 13.17 -21.61
CA ILE A 385 0.66 11.93 -21.17
C ILE A 385 0.40 10.81 -22.17
N TYR A 386 -0.83 10.70 -22.68
CA TYR A 386 -1.17 9.74 -23.74
C TYR A 386 -0.27 9.92 -24.99
N GLU A 387 -0.03 11.15 -25.42
CA GLU A 387 0.85 11.45 -26.56
C GLU A 387 2.32 11.12 -26.28
N GLN A 388 2.78 11.39 -25.05
CA GLN A 388 4.11 10.99 -24.60
C GLN A 388 4.27 9.46 -24.62
N GLN A 389 3.29 8.72 -24.08
CA GLN A 389 3.30 7.26 -24.09
C GLN A 389 3.12 6.69 -25.50
N SER A 390 2.39 7.37 -26.38
CA SER A 390 2.29 7.00 -27.80
C SER A 390 3.64 7.10 -28.51
N SER A 391 4.44 8.12 -28.16
CA SER A 391 5.80 8.29 -28.68
C SER A 391 6.75 7.23 -28.11
N ALA A 392 6.66 6.94 -26.81
CA ALA A 392 7.49 5.91 -26.16
C ALA A 392 7.16 4.49 -26.62
N ALA A 393 5.87 4.20 -26.88
CA ALA A 393 5.38 2.93 -27.42
C ALA A 393 5.70 2.74 -28.92
N ALA A 394 6.48 3.64 -29.54
CA ALA A 394 7.08 3.37 -30.84
C ALA A 394 8.23 2.35 -30.72
N ASP A 395 8.80 2.18 -29.52
CA ASP A 395 9.67 1.05 -29.20
C ASP A 395 8.81 -0.14 -28.77
N GLU A 396 8.75 -1.16 -29.63
CA GLU A 396 7.98 -2.39 -29.41
C GLU A 396 8.41 -3.15 -28.13
N ASN A 397 9.61 -2.89 -27.62
CA ASN A 397 10.10 -3.51 -26.38
C ASN A 397 9.61 -2.79 -25.12
N ASN A 398 9.02 -1.60 -25.25
CA ASN A 398 8.56 -0.83 -24.11
C ASN A 398 7.12 -1.22 -23.70
N ALA A 399 6.99 -2.41 -23.13
CA ALA A 399 5.71 -2.97 -22.69
C ALA A 399 4.96 -2.03 -21.70
N GLN A 400 5.70 -1.32 -20.84
CA GLN A 400 5.14 -0.36 -19.88
C GLN A 400 4.45 0.82 -20.60
N ALA A 401 5.10 1.39 -21.63
CA ALA A 401 4.52 2.47 -22.41
C ALA A 401 3.26 2.00 -23.17
N HIS A 402 3.27 0.80 -23.76
CA HIS A 402 2.08 0.23 -24.41
C HIS A 402 0.91 0.05 -23.43
N PHE A 403 1.19 -0.47 -22.23
CA PHE A 403 0.18 -0.68 -21.19
C PHE A 403 -0.45 0.64 -20.70
N LEU A 404 0.38 1.64 -20.38
CA LEU A 404 -0.08 2.96 -19.96
C LEU A 404 -0.86 3.68 -21.08
N ARG A 405 -0.36 3.61 -22.33
CA ARG A 405 -1.05 4.17 -23.50
C ARG A 405 -2.44 3.58 -23.66
N GLY A 406 -2.58 2.26 -23.51
CA GLY A 406 -3.86 1.56 -23.58
C GLY A 406 -4.85 2.02 -22.51
N HIS A 407 -4.40 2.09 -21.24
CA HIS A 407 -5.22 2.59 -20.13
C HIS A 407 -5.67 4.04 -20.32
N LEU A 408 -4.75 4.92 -20.73
CA LEU A 408 -5.07 6.32 -21.00
C LEU A 408 -6.04 6.46 -22.17
N ALA A 409 -5.87 5.68 -23.24
CA ALA A 409 -6.79 5.68 -24.38
C ALA A 409 -8.21 5.28 -23.94
N PHE A 410 -8.32 4.20 -23.16
CA PHE A 410 -9.59 3.72 -22.62
C PHE A 410 -10.26 4.79 -21.74
N MET A 411 -9.53 5.39 -20.80
CA MET A 411 -10.05 6.43 -19.92
C MET A 411 -10.47 7.69 -20.69
N LEU A 412 -9.67 8.14 -21.66
CA LEU A 412 -10.01 9.27 -22.52
C LEU A 412 -11.26 8.97 -23.37
N GLY A 413 -11.37 7.74 -23.87
CA GLY A 413 -12.56 7.27 -24.57
C GLY A 413 -13.81 7.29 -23.68
N PHE A 414 -13.69 6.81 -22.44
CA PHE A 414 -14.75 6.86 -21.43
C PHE A 414 -15.17 8.31 -21.14
N LEU A 415 -14.22 9.20 -20.88
CA LEU A 415 -14.49 10.62 -20.60
C LEU A 415 -15.10 11.35 -21.80
N ALA A 416 -14.73 10.97 -23.03
CA ALA A 416 -15.26 11.54 -24.27
C ALA A 416 -16.72 11.17 -24.57
N GLN A 417 -17.32 10.28 -23.78
CA GLN A 417 -18.77 10.05 -23.86
C GLN A 417 -19.57 11.29 -23.45
N HIS A 418 -19.01 12.15 -22.61
CA HIS A 418 -19.62 13.43 -22.24
C HIS A 418 -19.20 14.54 -23.22
N ASP A 419 -20.16 15.22 -23.84
CA ASP A 419 -19.92 16.19 -24.93
C ASP A 419 -18.91 17.29 -24.56
N LEU A 420 -19.02 17.87 -23.36
CA LEU A 420 -18.10 18.90 -22.89
C LEU A 420 -16.65 18.39 -22.72
N ASN A 421 -16.49 17.13 -22.31
CA ASN A 421 -15.18 16.51 -22.15
C ASN A 421 -14.62 16.12 -23.52
N ARG A 422 -15.46 15.60 -24.41
CA ARG A 422 -15.10 15.25 -25.78
C ARG A 422 -14.45 16.41 -26.52
N ALA A 423 -15.06 17.59 -26.50
CA ALA A 423 -14.51 18.78 -27.17
C ALA A 423 -13.11 19.16 -26.63
N LYS A 424 -12.92 19.10 -25.31
CA LYS A 424 -11.62 19.35 -24.66
C LYS A 424 -10.57 18.28 -25.02
N ILE A 425 -10.96 17.01 -25.05
CA ILE A 425 -10.07 15.90 -25.42
C ILE A 425 -9.65 16.01 -26.88
N LEU A 426 -10.60 16.22 -27.80
CA LEU A 426 -10.31 16.31 -29.24
C LEU A 426 -9.50 17.54 -29.61
N SER A 427 -9.73 18.68 -28.95
CA SER A 427 -8.89 19.86 -29.15
C SER A 427 -7.46 19.68 -28.65
N ALA A 428 -7.22 18.82 -27.65
CA ALA A 428 -5.90 18.54 -27.12
C ALA A 428 -5.14 17.43 -27.88
N LEU A 429 -5.85 16.47 -28.48
CA LEU A 429 -5.26 15.36 -29.24
C LEU A 429 -4.64 15.83 -30.55
N SER A 430 -3.52 15.22 -30.92
CA SER A 430 -2.86 15.44 -32.21
C SER A 430 -3.62 14.74 -33.34
N GLY A 431 -3.77 15.39 -34.50
CA GLY A 431 -4.41 14.79 -35.67
C GLY A 431 -5.11 15.80 -36.58
N GLY A 432 -5.35 15.41 -37.83
CA GLY A 432 -5.92 16.29 -38.87
C GLY A 432 -7.44 16.52 -38.78
N SER A 433 -8.18 15.59 -38.17
CA SER A 433 -9.64 15.71 -37.97
C SER A 433 -10.06 15.06 -36.65
N ASP A 434 -11.18 15.52 -36.09
CA ASP A 434 -11.78 14.97 -34.87
C ASP A 434 -12.16 13.49 -35.02
N SER A 435 -12.68 13.11 -36.19
CA SER A 435 -12.99 11.71 -36.52
C SER A 435 -11.73 10.83 -36.54
N GLY A 436 -10.63 11.31 -37.13
CA GLY A 436 -9.37 10.58 -37.18
C GLY A 436 -8.74 10.41 -35.80
N LYS A 437 -8.88 11.41 -34.92
CA LYS A 437 -8.43 11.34 -33.52
C LYS A 437 -9.20 10.26 -32.75
N LEU A 438 -10.52 10.19 -32.92
CA LEU A 438 -11.35 9.14 -32.30
C LEU A 438 -11.01 7.75 -32.86
N ASP A 439 -10.84 7.63 -34.19
CA ASP A 439 -10.46 6.36 -34.82
C ASP A 439 -9.12 5.86 -34.25
N CYS A 440 -8.14 6.75 -34.05
CA CYS A 440 -6.86 6.40 -33.41
C CYS A 440 -7.03 5.86 -31.99
N LEU A 441 -7.83 6.53 -31.14
CA LEU A 441 -8.11 6.05 -29.79
C LEU A 441 -8.80 4.69 -29.80
N ILE A 442 -9.79 4.49 -30.68
CA ILE A 442 -10.52 3.22 -30.82
C ILE A 442 -9.57 2.08 -31.16
N GLU A 443 -8.66 2.26 -32.11
CA GLU A 443 -7.69 1.22 -32.49
C GLU A 443 -6.76 0.89 -31.32
N VAL A 444 -6.24 1.89 -30.60
CA VAL A 444 -5.40 1.66 -29.41
C VAL A 444 -6.15 0.88 -28.32
N ILE A 445 -7.44 1.18 -28.09
CA ILE A 445 -8.25 0.45 -27.11
C ILE A 445 -8.44 -1.01 -27.55
N LYS A 446 -8.71 -1.27 -28.84
CA LYS A 446 -8.83 -2.65 -29.37
C LYS A 446 -7.53 -3.44 -29.21
N ASP A 447 -6.40 -2.82 -29.54
CA ASP A 447 -5.08 -3.44 -29.38
C ASP A 447 -4.79 -3.76 -27.91
N PHE A 448 -5.11 -2.82 -27.03
CA PHE A 448 -4.98 -2.98 -25.58
C PHE A 448 -5.84 -4.13 -25.05
N MET A 449 -7.11 -4.23 -25.46
CA MET A 449 -7.97 -5.38 -25.13
C MET A 449 -7.39 -6.68 -25.66
N GLY A 450 -6.92 -6.69 -26.91
CA GLY A 450 -6.29 -7.86 -27.50
C GLY A 450 -5.10 -8.34 -26.68
N LEU A 451 -4.28 -7.43 -26.17
CA LEU A 451 -3.18 -7.73 -25.27
C LEU A 451 -3.65 -8.25 -23.92
N HIS A 452 -4.60 -7.55 -23.28
CA HIS A 452 -5.17 -7.93 -21.99
C HIS A 452 -5.69 -9.36 -22.01
N ASN A 453 -6.49 -9.73 -23.03
CA ASN A 453 -7.07 -11.07 -23.16
C ASN A 453 -6.02 -12.17 -23.25
N ARG A 454 -4.92 -11.89 -23.96
CA ARG A 454 -3.80 -12.84 -24.07
C ARG A 454 -3.09 -13.03 -22.73
N VAL A 455 -2.92 -11.95 -21.96
CA VAL A 455 -2.31 -12.00 -20.64
C VAL A 455 -3.20 -12.76 -19.67
N THR A 456 -4.50 -12.43 -19.60
CA THR A 456 -5.47 -13.12 -18.74
C THR A 456 -5.54 -14.61 -19.07
N ALA A 457 -5.70 -14.98 -20.35
CA ALA A 457 -5.74 -16.38 -20.76
C ALA A 457 -4.45 -17.14 -20.42
N LYS A 458 -3.28 -16.49 -20.56
CA LYS A 458 -2.00 -17.09 -20.17
C LYS A 458 -1.91 -17.29 -18.66
N MET A 459 -2.39 -16.33 -17.88
CA MET A 459 -2.38 -16.41 -16.41
C MET A 459 -3.34 -17.50 -15.91
N GLU A 460 -4.54 -17.60 -16.48
CA GLU A 460 -5.48 -18.70 -16.20
C GLU A 460 -4.86 -20.07 -16.52
N MET A 461 -4.19 -20.22 -17.66
CA MET A 461 -3.47 -21.46 -17.99
C MET A 461 -2.36 -21.79 -16.99
N LEU A 462 -1.62 -20.79 -16.51
CA LEU A 462 -0.57 -21.00 -15.49
C LEU A 462 -1.17 -21.36 -14.13
N MET A 463 -2.25 -20.71 -13.71
CA MET A 463 -2.95 -21.04 -12.46
C MET A 463 -3.54 -22.44 -12.50
N GLN A 464 -4.09 -22.86 -13.64
CA GLN A 464 -4.63 -24.20 -13.81
C GLN A 464 -3.52 -25.26 -13.71
N ARG A 465 -2.36 -25.02 -14.32
CA ARG A 465 -1.19 -25.90 -14.20
C ARG A 465 -0.64 -25.98 -12.77
N ALA A 466 -0.67 -24.88 -12.02
CA ALA A 466 -0.23 -24.87 -10.64
C ALA A 466 -1.14 -25.74 -9.75
N LYS A 467 -2.47 -25.64 -9.94
CA LYS A 467 -3.44 -26.50 -9.24
C LYS A 467 -3.25 -27.97 -9.57
N GLU A 468 -3.07 -28.30 -10.84
CA GLU A 468 -2.81 -29.68 -11.28
C GLU A 468 -1.53 -30.27 -10.67
N ALA A 469 -0.50 -29.45 -10.47
CA ALA A 469 0.76 -29.87 -9.84
C ALA A 469 0.64 -30.05 -8.30
N GLU A 470 -0.32 -29.39 -7.65
CA GLU A 470 -0.60 -29.57 -6.21
C GLU A 470 -1.45 -30.82 -5.94
N ASP A 471 -2.28 -31.24 -6.89
CA ASP A 471 -3.12 -32.44 -6.79
C ASP A 471 -2.35 -33.74 -7.12
N ASP A 472 -1.25 -33.66 -7.88
CA ASP A 472 -0.32 -34.76 -8.16
C ASP A 472 0.75 -34.88 -7.05
N GLU A 473 0.33 -34.99 -5.78
CA GLU A 473 1.26 -35.39 -4.71
C GLU A 473 1.90 -36.74 -5.09
N PRO A 474 3.24 -36.83 -5.15
CA PRO A 474 3.92 -38.06 -5.53
C PRO A 474 3.56 -39.14 -4.51
N SER A 475 2.91 -40.21 -4.98
CA SER A 475 2.85 -41.46 -4.24
C SER A 475 4.29 -41.89 -3.94
N ASP A 476 4.55 -42.14 -2.65
CA ASP A 476 5.81 -42.34 -1.91
C ASP A 476 6.86 -43.35 -2.45
N ASP A 477 6.91 -43.64 -3.75
CA ASP A 477 7.78 -44.66 -4.34
C ASP A 477 8.47 -44.16 -5.63
N GLN A 478 9.47 -43.27 -5.51
CA GLN A 478 10.70 -43.27 -6.34
C GLN A 478 11.59 -42.04 -6.09
N GLU A 479 12.71 -42.27 -5.39
CA GLU A 479 13.92 -41.44 -5.48
C GLU A 479 14.51 -41.59 -6.89
N ASP A 480 14.61 -40.51 -7.67
CA ASP A 480 15.70 -40.38 -8.64
C ASP A 480 15.91 -38.93 -9.09
N ASP A 481 17.19 -38.56 -9.11
CA ASP A 481 17.77 -37.26 -9.41
C ASP A 481 17.36 -36.69 -10.78
N LYS A 482 16.84 -35.45 -10.81
CA LYS A 482 17.08 -34.47 -11.89
C LYS A 482 16.60 -33.06 -11.53
N ALA A 483 17.57 -32.19 -11.24
CA ALA A 483 17.38 -30.75 -11.20
C ALA A 483 17.29 -30.20 -12.64
N GLY A 484 16.13 -29.64 -13.00
CA GLY A 484 15.92 -28.88 -14.24
C GLY A 484 15.57 -27.44 -13.92
N GLU A 485 16.42 -26.51 -14.36
CA GLU A 485 16.24 -25.06 -14.24
C GLU A 485 14.94 -24.59 -14.91
N ALA A 486 14.03 -24.04 -14.11
CA ALA A 486 12.88 -23.29 -14.58
C ALA A 486 13.24 -21.80 -14.67
N ASN A 487 13.36 -21.27 -15.89
CA ASN A 487 13.48 -19.83 -16.14
C ASN A 487 12.18 -19.13 -15.76
N GLY A 488 12.20 -18.42 -14.62
CA GLY A 488 11.12 -17.57 -14.14
C GLY A 488 11.01 -16.29 -14.97
N VAL A 489 9.84 -16.06 -15.57
CA VAL A 489 9.44 -14.73 -16.04
C VAL A 489 8.90 -13.99 -14.82
N HIS A 490 9.75 -13.16 -14.21
CA HIS A 490 9.34 -12.22 -13.15
C HIS A 490 8.42 -11.17 -13.77
N VAL A 491 7.12 -11.28 -13.54
CA VAL A 491 6.14 -10.22 -13.87
C VAL A 491 5.88 -9.46 -12.58
N ASP A 492 6.78 -8.54 -12.23
CA ASP A 492 6.74 -7.80 -10.95
C ASP A 492 5.77 -6.62 -10.88
N SER A 493 4.90 -6.42 -11.86
CA SER A 493 3.89 -5.36 -11.73
C SER A 493 2.65 -5.90 -11.04
N VAL A 494 2.64 -5.82 -9.71
CA VAL A 494 1.47 -6.07 -8.84
C VAL A 494 0.25 -5.26 -9.32
N ALA A 495 0.46 -4.07 -9.91
CA ALA A 495 -0.61 -3.27 -10.52
C ALA A 495 -1.30 -3.96 -11.70
N LEU A 496 -0.56 -4.76 -12.48
CA LEU A 496 -1.12 -5.59 -13.56
C LEU A 496 -2.04 -6.68 -12.98
N ALA A 497 -1.62 -7.34 -11.89
CA ALA A 497 -2.37 -8.41 -11.24
C ALA A 497 -3.66 -7.92 -10.56
N THR A 498 -3.64 -6.74 -9.93
CA THR A 498 -4.83 -6.12 -9.32
C THR A 498 -5.84 -5.67 -10.40
N SER A 499 -5.37 -5.15 -11.54
CA SER A 499 -6.23 -4.82 -12.69
C SER A 499 -6.84 -6.06 -13.37
N LEU A 500 -6.23 -7.24 -13.23
CA LEU A 500 -6.68 -8.47 -13.88
C LEU A 500 -7.79 -9.21 -13.09
N HIS A 501 -7.95 -8.95 -11.79
CA HIS A 501 -8.92 -9.66 -10.94
C HIS A 501 -10.40 -9.31 -11.22
N SER A 502 -10.69 -8.19 -11.89
CA SER A 502 -12.04 -7.78 -12.32
C SER A 502 -12.39 -8.18 -13.76
N GLY A 503 -11.59 -9.07 -14.37
CA GLY A 503 -11.52 -9.30 -15.83
C GLY A 503 -12.84 -9.42 -16.60
N GLN A 504 -13.92 -9.92 -15.99
CA GLN A 504 -15.22 -9.99 -16.68
C GLN A 504 -15.97 -8.64 -16.72
N ARG A 505 -15.92 -7.83 -15.66
CA ARG A 505 -16.57 -6.50 -15.63
C ARG A 505 -15.80 -5.49 -16.47
N ASP A 506 -14.47 -5.57 -16.47
CA ASP A 506 -13.63 -4.72 -17.31
C ASP A 506 -13.92 -4.95 -18.79
N HIS A 507 -14.17 -6.21 -19.17
CA HIS A 507 -14.57 -6.54 -20.52
C HIS A 507 -15.87 -5.87 -20.97
N GLU A 508 -16.91 -5.93 -20.14
CA GLU A 508 -18.20 -5.28 -20.44
C GLU A 508 -18.07 -3.76 -20.48
N ALA A 509 -17.36 -3.18 -19.53
CA ALA A 509 -17.11 -1.74 -19.48
C ALA A 509 -16.32 -1.25 -20.70
N VAL A 510 -15.27 -1.98 -21.11
CA VAL A 510 -14.48 -1.61 -22.29
C VAL A 510 -15.27 -1.75 -23.58
N ASN A 511 -16.05 -2.82 -23.74
CA ASN A 511 -16.95 -2.97 -24.88
C ASN A 511 -17.98 -1.84 -24.95
N ALA A 512 -18.58 -1.46 -23.82
CA ALA A 512 -19.53 -0.35 -23.77
C ALA A 512 -18.88 0.99 -24.18
N VAL A 513 -17.64 1.25 -23.74
CA VAL A 513 -16.88 2.43 -24.17
C VAL A 513 -16.62 2.40 -25.68
N LEU A 514 -16.17 1.27 -26.22
CA LEU A 514 -15.91 1.11 -27.65
C LEU A 514 -17.17 1.34 -28.48
N GLU A 515 -18.29 0.74 -28.09
CA GLU A 515 -19.58 0.93 -28.77
C GLU A 515 -20.01 2.39 -28.74
N SER A 516 -19.91 3.06 -27.59
CA SER A 516 -20.22 4.47 -27.43
C SER A 516 -19.34 5.36 -28.31
N MET A 517 -18.03 5.12 -28.34
CA MET A 517 -17.09 5.86 -29.19
C MET A 517 -17.38 5.66 -30.69
N VAL A 518 -17.71 4.44 -31.11
CA VAL A 518 -18.10 4.14 -32.50
C VAL A 518 -19.39 4.86 -32.87
N GLN A 519 -20.37 4.92 -31.97
CA GLN A 519 -21.61 5.67 -32.19
C GLN A 519 -21.36 7.18 -32.30
N ILE A 520 -20.52 7.75 -31.43
CA ILE A 520 -20.10 9.16 -31.49
C ILE A 520 -19.42 9.45 -32.82
N ARG A 521 -18.51 8.57 -33.25
CA ARG A 521 -17.79 8.70 -34.51
C ARG A 521 -18.73 8.71 -35.72
N ARG A 522 -19.73 7.82 -35.77
CA ARG A 522 -20.76 7.81 -36.83
C ARG A 522 -21.51 9.14 -36.90
N LYS A 523 -21.90 9.69 -35.74
CA LYS A 523 -22.57 11.00 -35.66
C LYS A 523 -21.71 12.19 -36.11
N MET A 524 -20.38 12.04 -36.17
CA MET A 524 -19.47 13.10 -36.65
C MET A 524 -19.22 13.02 -38.16
N THR A 525 -19.46 11.87 -38.78
CA THR A 525 -19.28 11.66 -40.23
C THR A 525 -20.54 11.91 -41.04
N ASP A 526 -21.69 11.78 -40.40
CA ASP A 526 -23.01 12.14 -40.94
C ASP A 526 -23.27 13.64 -40.75
#